data_AF-A0A822CDT0-F1
#
_entry.id   AF-A0A822CDT0-F1
#
_cell.length_a   1.000
_cell.length_b   1.000
_cell.length_c   1.000
_cell.angle_alpha   90.00
_cell.angle_beta   90.00
_cell.angle_gamma   90.00
#
_symmetry.space_group_name_H-M   'P 1'
#
loop_
_entity.id
_entity.type
_entity.pdbx_description
1 polymer ?
#
loop_
_entity_poly.entity_id
_entity_poly.type
_entity_poly.pdbx_seq_one_letter_code
_entity_poly.pdbx_strand_id
1 'polypeptide(L)' 'GFFIRQSVKVGFRMLPSRRQLDEIIFHGHKTELFEQYKTFIKIIQQIYDIIQTFYEEKKYLQLP' A
#
# COMPACT_ATOMS: atom_id res chain seq x y z
N GLY A 1 9.58 -15.79 -4.47
CA GLY A 1 10.25 -16.99 -3.89
C GLY A 1 10.04 -17.11 -2.39
N PHE A 2 10.29 -18.28 -1.79
CA PHE A 2 10.13 -18.54 -0.34
C PHE A 2 10.93 -17.56 0.53
N PHE A 3 12.22 -17.36 0.23
CA PHE A 3 13.09 -16.49 1.01
C PHE A 3 12.62 -15.03 1.03
N ILE A 4 12.20 -14.48 -0.11
CA ILE A 4 11.62 -13.12 -0.20
C ILE A 4 10.41 -13.00 0.74
N ARG A 5 9.53 -14.00 0.76
CA ARG A 5 8.35 -14.00 1.65
C ARG A 5 8.76 -14.01 3.13
N GLN A 6 9.81 -14.73 3.51
CA GLN A 6 10.30 -14.75 4.89
C GLN A 6 10.95 -13.41 5.27
N SER A 7 11.74 -12.81 4.39
CA SER A 7 12.34 -11.49 4.63
C SER A 7 11.27 -10.41 4.83
N VAL A 8 10.22 -10.42 4.01
CA VAL A 8 9.07 -9.51 4.15
C VAL A 8 8.36 -9.72 5.50
N LYS A 9 8.15 -10.97 5.93
CA LYS A 9 7.56 -11.27 7.25
C LYS A 9 8.39 -10.73 8.41
N VAL A 10 9.72 -10.80 8.32
CA VAL A 10 10.61 -10.21 9.32
C VAL A 10 10.47 -8.69 9.34
N GLY A 11 10.43 -8.04 8.17
CA GLY A 11 10.17 -6.60 8.06
C GLY A 11 8.84 -6.18 8.70
N PHE A 12 7.76 -6.94 8.48
CA PHE A 12 6.47 -6.67 9.11
C PHE A 12 6.51 -6.73 10.65
N ARG A 13 7.37 -7.56 11.24
CA ARG A 13 7.55 -7.63 12.71
C ARG A 13 8.25 -6.40 13.29
N MET A 14 8.93 -5.61 12.45
CA MET A 14 9.61 -4.38 12.87
C MET A 14 8.71 -3.14 12.81
N LEU A 15 7.47 -3.27 12.32
CA LEU A 15 6.56 -2.14 12.23
C LEU A 15 6.15 -1.65 13.63
N PRO A 16 6.01 -0.33 13.83
CA PRO A 16 5.47 0.22 15.07
C PRO A 16 4.03 -0.24 15.32
N SER A 17 3.57 -0.09 16.56
CA SER A 17 2.16 -0.34 16.89
C SER A 17 1.24 0.57 16.09
N ARG A 18 -0.02 0.17 15.89
CA ARG A 18 -1.00 0.96 15.14
C ARG A 18 -1.15 2.39 15.66
N ARG A 19 -1.11 2.57 16.99
CA ARG A 19 -1.18 3.90 17.61
C ARG A 19 0.03 4.76 17.25
N GLN A 20 1.24 4.21 17.33
CA GLN A 20 2.47 4.92 16.94
C GLN A 20 2.47 5.25 15.45
N LEU A 21 2.01 4.33 14.59
CA LEU A 21 1.86 4.59 13.16
C LEU A 21 0.86 5.72 12.90
N ASP A 22 -0.30 5.73 13.56
CA ASP A 22 -1.27 6.81 13.43
C ASP A 22 -0.67 8.16 13.90
N GLU A 23 0.11 8.16 14.98
CA GLU A 23 0.79 9.37 15.48
C GLU A 23 1.85 9.86 14.48
N ILE A 24 2.65 8.96 13.89
CA ILE A 24 3.65 9.29 12.87
C ILE A 24 3.00 9.81 11.58
N ILE A 25 1.90 9.21 11.14
CA ILE A 25 1.25 9.56 9.87
C ILE A 25 0.45 10.85 10.03
N PHE A 26 -0.34 10.94 11.10
CA PHE A 26 -1.33 11.99 11.25
C PHE A 26 -0.89 13.13 12.16
N HIS A 27 0.23 13.01 12.90
CA HIS A 27 0.77 14.06 13.78
C HIS A 27 -0.28 14.74 14.68
N GLY A 28 -1.28 13.99 15.16
CA GLY A 28 -2.39 14.51 15.97
C GLY A 28 -3.61 15.04 15.18
N HIS A 29 -3.50 15.25 13.86
CA HIS A 29 -4.58 15.68 12.96
C HIS A 29 -5.37 14.51 12.36
N LYS A 30 -5.75 13.55 13.21
CA LYS A 30 -6.24 12.24 12.77
C LYS A 30 -7.50 12.30 11.90
N THR A 31 -8.46 13.17 12.21
CA THR A 31 -9.77 13.16 11.54
C THR A 31 -9.72 13.78 10.14
N GLU A 32 -9.02 14.90 9.96
CA GLU A 32 -8.94 15.60 8.67
C GLU A 32 -8.03 14.87 7.68
N LEU A 33 -6.86 14.43 8.15
CA LEU A 33 -5.91 13.70 7.31
C LEU A 33 -6.40 12.29 6.97
N PHE A 34 -7.29 11.69 7.77
CA PHE A 34 -7.82 10.36 7.46
C PHE A 34 -8.74 10.37 6.23
N GLU A 35 -9.59 11.38 6.06
CA GLU A 35 -10.42 11.50 4.85
C GLU A 35 -9.59 11.84 3.60
N GLN A 36 -8.53 12.65 3.77
CA GLN A 36 -7.55 12.89 2.71
C GLN A 36 -6.81 11.60 2.33
N TYR A 37 -6.34 10.83 3.32
CA TYR A 37 -5.68 9.54 3.11
C TYR A 37 -6.61 8.56 2.38
N LYS A 38 -7.88 8.49 2.76
CA LYS A 38 -8.88 7.65 2.10
C LYS A 38 -9.09 8.05 0.63
N THR A 39 -9.13 9.35 0.35
CA THR A 39 -9.24 9.87 -1.02
C THR A 39 -8.00 9.52 -1.83
N PHE A 40 -6.81 9.67 -1.24
CA PHE A 40 -5.55 9.31 -1.86
C PHE A 40 -5.46 7.80 -2.20
N ILE A 41 -5.89 6.93 -1.28
CA ILE A 41 -5.96 5.49 -1.53
C ILE A 41 -6.91 5.15 -2.69
N LYS A 42 -8.05 5.85 -2.82
CA LYS A 42 -8.94 5.66 -3.97
C LYS A 42 -8.26 6.03 -5.30
N ILE A 43 -7.48 7.11 -5.33
CA ILE A 43 -6.73 7.52 -6.52
C ILE A 43 -5.68 6.45 -6.88
N ILE A 44 -4.92 5.96 -5.88
CA ILE A 44 -3.95 4.88 -6.09
C ILE A 44 -4.64 3.62 -6.65
N GLN A 45 -5.81 3.27 -6.10
CA GLN A 45 -6.57 2.11 -6.58
C GLN A 45 -6.99 2.28 -8.04
N GLN A 46 -7.51 3.45 -8.43
CA GLN A 46 -7.88 3.71 -9.82
C GLN A 46 -6.68 3.61 -10.76
N ILE A 47 -5.53 4.15 -10.37
CA ILE A 47 -4.29 4.05 -11.15
C ILE A 47 -3.87 2.58 -11.28
N TYR A 48 -3.92 1.82 -10.19
CA TYR A 48 -3.60 0.40 -10.19
C TYR A 48 -4.53 -0.39 -11.13
N ASP A 49 -5.84 -0.14 -11.07
CA ASP A 49 -6.83 -0.83 -11.90
C ASP A 49 -6.60 -0.54 -13.40
N ILE A 50 -6.27 0.71 -13.76
CA ILE A 50 -5.93 1.11 -15.13
C ILE A 50 -4.67 0.37 -15.60
N ILE A 51 -3.61 0.39 -14.79
CA ILE A 51 -2.34 -0.27 -15.13
C ILE A 51 -2.55 -1.79 -15.24
N GLN A 52 -3.29 -2.38 -14.32
CA GLN A 52 -3.58 -3.81 -14.34
C GLN A 52 -4.34 -4.20 -15.61
N THR A 53 -5.39 -3.45 -15.96
CA THR A 53 -6.17 -3.68 -17.19
C THR A 53 -5.27 -3.59 -18.42
N PHE A 54 -4.42 -2.57 -18.50
CA PHE A 54 -3.46 -2.42 -19.60
C PHE A 54 -2.49 -3.62 -19.70
N TYR A 55 -1.94 -4.08 -18.58
CA TYR A 55 -1.03 -5.23 -18.56
C TYR A 55 -1.76 -6.54 -18.90
N GLU A 56 -3.03 -6.69 -18.51
CA GLU A 56 -3.88 -7.82 -18.87
C GLU A 56 -4.16 -7.86 -20.38
N GLU A 57 -4.61 -6.75 -20.96
CA GLU A 57 -4.89 -6.64 -22.40
C GLU A 57 -3.65 -6.93 -23.25
N LYS A 58 -2.48 -6.49 -22.80
CA LYS A 58 -1.21 -6.72 -23.48
C LYS A 58 -0.57 -8.07 -23.16
N LYS A 59 -1.17 -8.89 -22.29
CA LYS A 59 -0.63 -10.17 -21.80
C LYS A 59 0.75 -10.04 -21.15
N TYR A 60 1.00 -8.91 -20.50
CA TYR A 60 2.25 -8.56 -19.81
C TYR A 60 2.25 -8.88 -18.32
N LEU A 61 1.18 -9.45 -17.77
CA LEU A 61 1.12 -9.81 -16.34
C LEU A 61 2.20 -10.79 -15.87
N GLN A 62 2.71 -11.63 -16.77
CA GLN A 62 3.71 -12.66 -16.46
C GLN A 62 5.02 -12.41 -17.21
N LEU A 63 5.40 -11.15 -17.36
CA LEU A 63 6.74 -10.83 -17.84
C LEU A 63 7.77 -11.55 -16.94
N PRO A 64 8.75 -12.24 -17.55
CA PRO A 64 9.74 -13.02 -16.82
C PRO A 64 10.62 -12.17 -15.91
#